data_AF-U7L718-F1
#
_entry.id   AF-U7L718-F1
#
_cell.length_a   1.000
_cell.length_b   1.000
_cell.length_c   1.000
_cell.angle_alpha   90.00
_cell.angle_beta   90.00
_cell.angle_gamma   90.00
#
_symmetry.space_group_name_H-M   'P 1'
#
loop_
_entity.id
_entity.type
_entity.pdbx_description
1 polymer ?
#
loop_
_entity_poly.entity_id
_entity_poly.type
_entity_poly.pdbx_seq_one_letter_code
_entity_poly.pdbx_strand_id
1 'polypeptide(L)'
;MALYPLATSYFGVEHVAVLEHPVLGTALSIPGVSEHAALVDVSLEPDTYTNGWRIRSDFGFLGFLDEVEAAEYPALERLKNSFAQPQTIATVEVVDGEVEVAVSLGLWPWMVPVNDQPQGTALLAGGRGVLIDVAAGDLSSPQLQRMGTQQFFVTLEDLSGTAVATCDDMVLGPCGDIASLPGLRAAFEAASASGAGLSARAYTSHGMLAVDIPADTATTEEIFSPAVPPLRVPAPQPAIPAAAPASMPTPPEVWDHTVSGETIVTALPTGSRRPQGPHAQPAAPAAPSQTASPQQTAHSATPPKASAKLAELVSSVPGEQSFSWRVLPVAEEPGRYSSESARVRARRVARETSHHRGGNHRK
;
A
#
# COMPACT_ATOMS: atom_id res chain seq x y z
N MET A 1 -15.77 3.05 22.75
CA MET A 1 -15.53 3.04 21.29
C MET A 1 -14.15 2.45 21.08
N ALA A 2 -13.95 1.56 20.09
CA ALA A 2 -12.61 1.04 19.82
C ALA A 2 -11.80 2.10 19.06
N LEU A 3 -10.55 2.32 19.46
CA LEU A 3 -9.64 3.23 18.75
C LEU A 3 -9.12 2.53 17.50
N TYR A 4 -9.18 3.20 16.35
CA TYR A 4 -8.84 2.65 15.04
C TYR A 4 -7.68 3.44 14.42
N PRO A 5 -6.44 2.94 14.51
CA PRO A 5 -5.27 3.64 13.98
C PRO A 5 -5.29 3.63 12.46
N LEU A 6 -5.34 4.81 11.85
CA LEU A 6 -5.19 4.99 10.41
C LEU A 6 -3.72 4.83 10.00
N ALA A 7 -3.48 4.53 8.73
CA ALA A 7 -2.13 4.58 8.19
C ALA A 7 -1.68 6.05 8.11
N THR A 8 -0.52 6.36 8.69
CA THR A 8 0.07 7.71 8.65
C THR A 8 0.88 7.95 7.38
N SER A 9 1.38 6.88 6.75
CA SER A 9 2.13 6.93 5.50
C SER A 9 1.73 5.79 4.56
N TYR A 10 2.05 5.99 3.29
CA TYR A 10 1.82 5.09 2.17
C TYR A 10 3.10 5.00 1.37
N PHE A 11 3.85 3.92 1.55
CA PHE A 11 5.16 3.73 0.91
C PHE A 11 6.17 4.83 1.28
N GLY A 12 6.06 5.35 2.51
CA GLY A 12 6.88 6.47 3.00
C GLY A 12 6.41 7.85 2.57
N VAL A 13 5.22 7.96 1.95
CA VAL A 13 4.59 9.24 1.60
C VAL A 13 3.39 9.49 2.51
N GLU A 14 3.37 10.65 3.15
CA GLU A 14 2.25 11.07 3.99
C GLU A 14 1.19 11.79 3.15
N HIS A 15 -0.07 11.58 3.54
CA HIS A 15 -1.22 12.17 2.86
C HIS A 15 -2.11 12.85 3.90
N VAL A 16 -2.23 14.18 3.75
CA VAL A 16 -2.89 15.05 4.73
C VAL A 16 -4.07 15.80 4.11
N ALA A 17 -5.10 16.00 4.91
CA ALA A 17 -6.24 16.86 4.66
C ALA A 17 -6.04 18.17 5.44
N VAL A 18 -5.94 19.30 4.74
CA VAL A 18 -5.86 20.62 5.38
C VAL A 18 -7.26 21.06 5.72
N LEU A 19 -7.51 21.36 7.00
CA LEU A 19 -8.84 21.75 7.46
C LEU A 19 -9.19 23.15 6.98
N GLU A 20 -10.38 23.32 6.40
CA GLU A 20 -10.90 24.66 6.06
C GLU A 20 -11.35 25.44 7.32
N HIS A 21 -11.69 24.73 8.40
CA HIS A 21 -12.26 25.32 9.61
C HIS A 21 -11.44 24.98 10.88
N PRO A 22 -10.20 25.48 11.01
CA PRO A 22 -9.40 25.28 12.21
C PRO A 22 -9.92 26.13 13.39
N VAL A 23 -9.87 25.56 14.59
CA VAL A 23 -10.18 26.28 15.84
C VAL A 23 -8.89 26.95 16.34
N LEU A 24 -8.70 28.21 15.94
CA LEU A 24 -7.49 28.99 16.20
C LEU A 24 -7.07 29.00 17.68
N GLY A 25 -8.03 29.19 18.60
CA GLY A 25 -7.73 29.26 20.04
C GLY A 25 -7.10 27.97 20.57
N THR A 26 -7.59 26.82 20.13
CA THR A 26 -7.01 25.52 20.49
C THR A 26 -5.66 25.32 19.82
N ALA A 27 -5.58 25.56 18.51
CA ALA A 27 -4.36 25.34 17.73
C ALA A 27 -3.17 26.18 18.25
N LEU A 28 -3.42 27.45 18.62
CA LEU A 28 -2.41 28.34 19.19
C LEU A 28 -2.07 28.04 20.66
N SER A 29 -2.88 27.23 21.35
CA SER A 29 -2.57 26.79 22.73
C SER A 29 -1.55 25.65 22.77
N ILE A 30 -1.27 25.04 21.62
CA ILE A 30 -0.33 23.92 21.51
C ILE A 30 1.10 24.45 21.72
N PRO A 31 1.87 23.88 22.66
CA PRO A 31 3.22 24.34 22.94
C PRO A 31 4.12 24.33 21.70
N GLY A 32 4.78 25.46 21.42
CA GLY A 32 5.78 25.57 20.36
C GLY A 32 5.25 25.87 18.96
N VAL A 33 3.93 25.85 18.72
CA VAL A 33 3.32 26.07 17.39
C VAL A 33 3.66 27.44 16.78
N SER A 34 3.89 28.46 17.62
CA SER A 34 4.29 29.78 17.16
C SER A 34 5.70 29.85 16.57
N GLU A 35 6.54 28.84 16.84
CA GLU A 35 7.94 28.80 16.41
C GLU A 35 8.18 27.70 15.37
N HIS A 36 7.52 26.55 15.50
CA HIS A 36 7.74 25.37 14.68
C HIS A 36 6.43 24.61 14.45
N ALA A 37 6.37 23.82 13.39
CA ALA A 37 5.28 22.86 13.21
C ALA A 37 5.24 21.84 14.37
N ALA A 38 4.05 21.59 14.89
CA ALA A 38 3.81 20.60 15.94
C ALA A 38 3.06 19.38 15.37
N LEU A 39 3.55 18.19 15.69
CA LEU A 39 2.83 16.94 15.45
C LEU A 39 1.98 16.61 16.67
N VAL A 40 0.70 16.35 16.45
CA VAL A 40 -0.30 16.21 17.50
C VAL A 40 -1.12 14.96 17.22
N ASP A 41 -1.18 14.04 18.18
CA ASP A 41 -2.09 12.90 18.10
C ASP A 41 -3.54 13.40 18.15
N VAL A 42 -4.33 12.93 17.19
CA VAL A 42 -5.73 13.31 17.04
C VAL A 42 -6.62 12.11 16.85
N SER A 43 -7.87 12.29 17.24
CA SER A 43 -8.95 11.37 16.97
C SER A 43 -10.10 12.08 16.28
N LEU A 44 -10.80 11.36 15.41
CA LEU A 44 -11.95 11.88 14.69
C LEU A 44 -13.24 11.48 15.44
N GLU A 45 -14.02 12.46 15.85
CA GLU A 45 -15.34 12.24 16.44
C GLU A 45 -16.45 12.56 15.46
N PRO A 46 -17.47 11.70 15.29
CA PRO A 46 -18.60 12.04 14.46
C PRO A 46 -19.26 13.35 14.92
N ASP A 47 -19.59 14.21 13.97
CA ASP A 47 -20.43 15.39 14.19
C ASP A 47 -21.81 15.13 13.60
N THR A 48 -22.79 14.90 14.47
CA THR A 48 -24.17 14.64 14.03
C THR A 48 -24.87 15.88 13.50
N TYR A 49 -24.36 17.08 13.78
CA TYR A 49 -24.99 18.33 13.35
C TYR A 49 -24.63 18.67 11.90
N THR A 50 -23.36 18.54 11.55
CA THR A 50 -22.82 18.82 10.21
C THR A 50 -22.71 17.59 9.33
N ASN A 51 -23.02 16.39 9.86
CA ASN A 51 -22.75 15.10 9.23
C ASN A 51 -21.26 14.88 8.89
N GLY A 52 -20.36 15.66 9.49
CA GLY A 52 -18.92 15.59 9.29
C GLY A 52 -18.17 14.98 10.47
N TRP A 53 -16.95 15.47 10.71
CA TRP A 53 -16.06 15.00 11.77
C TRP A 53 -15.44 16.15 12.55
N ARG A 54 -15.32 15.97 13.87
CA ARG A 54 -14.58 16.84 14.77
C ARG A 54 -13.19 16.27 15.00
N ILE A 55 -12.16 17.09 14.80
CA ILE A 55 -10.76 16.70 15.02
C ILE A 55 -10.41 17.01 16.47
N ARG A 56 -10.36 15.99 17.32
CA ARG A 56 -10.07 16.12 18.76
C ARG A 56 -8.62 15.75 19.06
N SER A 57 -7.93 16.64 19.77
CA SER A 57 -6.63 16.42 20.41
C SER A 57 -6.75 16.48 21.94
N ASP A 58 -5.65 16.25 22.65
CA ASP A 58 -5.57 16.46 24.10
C ASP A 58 -5.70 17.93 24.52
N PHE A 59 -5.46 18.86 23.60
CA PHE A 59 -5.62 20.31 23.82
C PHE A 59 -7.06 20.80 23.59
N GLY A 60 -7.92 19.95 23.02
CA GLY A 60 -9.29 20.27 22.62
C GLY A 60 -9.54 20.00 21.13
N PHE A 61 -10.58 20.59 20.58
CA PHE A 61 -10.89 20.46 19.15
C PHE A 61 -9.98 21.37 18.33
N LEU A 62 -9.27 20.79 17.36
CA LEU A 62 -8.39 21.52 16.43
C LEU A 62 -9.14 22.07 15.23
N GLY A 63 -10.28 21.49 14.89
CA GLY A 63 -11.06 21.87 13.72
C GLY A 63 -12.14 20.86 13.39
N PHE A 64 -12.75 21.05 12.23
CA PHE A 64 -13.84 20.25 11.70
C PHE A 64 -13.53 19.86 10.26
N LEU A 65 -13.95 18.66 9.88
CA LEU A 65 -14.23 18.30 8.50
C LEU A 65 -15.74 18.45 8.34
N ASP A 66 -16.20 19.38 7.53
CA ASP A 66 -17.63 19.54 7.29
C ASP A 66 -18.20 18.41 6.40
N GLU A 67 -19.48 18.50 6.00
CA GLU A 67 -20.10 17.48 5.14
C GLU A 67 -19.37 17.33 3.79
N VAL A 68 -18.90 18.45 3.22
CA VAL A 68 -18.27 18.49 1.90
C VAL A 68 -16.88 17.88 1.97
N GLU A 69 -16.07 18.29 2.95
CA GLU A 69 -14.75 17.70 3.20
C GLU A 69 -14.86 16.22 3.57
N ALA A 70 -15.82 15.85 4.42
CA ALA A 70 -16.03 14.46 4.82
C ALA A 70 -16.46 13.56 3.65
N ALA A 71 -17.18 14.10 2.66
CA ALA A 71 -17.59 13.36 1.47
C ALA A 71 -16.40 12.94 0.58
N GLU A 72 -15.24 13.58 0.71
CA GLU A 72 -14.00 13.15 0.03
C GLU A 72 -13.40 11.88 0.65
N TYR A 73 -13.81 11.52 1.86
CA TYR A 73 -13.31 10.39 2.63
C TYR A 73 -14.43 9.39 2.99
N PRO A 74 -15.16 8.82 2.01
CA PRO A 74 -16.33 7.99 2.28
C PRO A 74 -15.98 6.69 3.01
N ALA A 75 -14.70 6.28 3.05
CA ALA A 75 -14.24 5.15 3.83
C ALA A 75 -14.41 5.37 5.35
N LEU A 76 -14.41 6.62 5.83
CA LEU A 76 -14.62 6.94 7.24
C LEU A 76 -16.05 6.58 7.72
N GLU A 77 -17.03 6.57 6.82
CA GLU A 77 -18.39 6.15 7.16
C GLU A 77 -18.44 4.68 7.62
N ARG A 78 -17.58 3.80 7.10
CA ARG A 78 -17.48 2.42 7.60
C ARG A 78 -16.99 2.39 9.06
N LEU A 79 -16.08 3.28 9.45
CA LEU A 79 -15.59 3.40 10.83
C LEU A 79 -16.69 3.95 11.74
N LYS A 80 -17.38 5.01 11.32
CA LYS A 80 -18.55 5.58 12.01
C LYS A 80 -19.61 4.52 12.29
N ASN A 81 -20.01 3.78 11.26
CA ASN A 81 -21.02 2.73 11.37
C ASN A 81 -20.54 1.50 12.17
N SER A 82 -19.23 1.30 12.29
CA SER A 82 -18.63 0.26 13.13
C SER A 82 -18.44 0.68 14.59
N PHE A 83 -18.78 1.92 14.97
CA PHE A 83 -18.43 2.51 16.27
C PHE A 83 -16.92 2.43 16.56
N ALA A 84 -16.11 2.66 15.51
CA ALA A 84 -14.66 2.74 15.57
C ALA A 84 -14.25 4.21 15.47
N GLN A 85 -13.40 4.67 16.38
CA GLN A 85 -12.92 6.04 16.43
C GLN A 85 -11.59 6.14 15.70
N PRO A 86 -11.51 6.80 14.53
CA PRO A 86 -10.26 6.94 13.80
C PRO A 86 -9.22 7.70 14.64
N GLN A 87 -7.98 7.22 14.65
CA GLN A 87 -6.82 7.86 15.27
C GLN A 87 -5.74 8.09 14.23
N THR A 88 -5.13 9.26 14.27
CA THR A 88 -4.04 9.66 13.36
C THR A 88 -3.26 10.84 13.96
N ILE A 89 -2.39 11.44 13.17
CA ILE A 89 -1.57 12.61 13.53
C ILE A 89 -2.04 13.82 12.73
N ALA A 90 -2.11 14.98 13.38
CA ALA A 90 -2.25 16.27 12.73
C ALA A 90 -0.94 17.07 12.86
N THR A 91 -0.59 17.79 11.80
CA THR A 91 0.43 18.83 11.83
C THR A 91 -0.26 20.18 12.05
N VAL A 92 0.22 20.96 13.01
CA VAL A 92 -0.28 22.30 13.32
C VAL A 92 0.89 23.28 13.18
N GLU A 93 0.74 24.29 12.34
CA GLU A 93 1.79 25.30 12.11
C GLU A 93 1.22 26.70 11.87
N VAL A 94 2.06 27.72 12.10
CA VAL A 94 1.75 29.10 11.71
C VAL A 94 2.55 29.44 10.45
N VAL A 95 1.86 29.59 9.33
CA VAL A 95 2.46 29.89 8.02
C VAL A 95 1.99 31.26 7.55
N ASP A 96 2.94 32.18 7.30
CA ASP A 96 2.65 33.55 6.87
C ASP A 96 1.65 34.30 7.78
N GLY A 97 1.63 33.94 9.07
CA GLY A 97 0.74 34.54 10.08
C GLY A 97 -0.63 33.87 10.22
N GLU A 98 -0.92 32.85 9.41
CA GLU A 98 -2.16 32.06 9.47
C GLU A 98 -1.90 30.69 10.08
N VAL A 99 -2.87 30.16 10.83
CA VAL A 99 -2.77 28.81 11.41
C VAL A 99 -3.25 27.79 10.38
N GLU A 100 -2.42 26.80 10.10
CA GLU A 100 -2.75 25.67 9.24
C GLU A 100 -2.80 24.39 10.09
N VAL A 101 -3.88 23.61 9.94
CA VAL A 101 -4.03 22.30 10.57
C VAL A 101 -4.21 21.26 9.48
N ALA A 102 -3.26 20.33 9.36
CA ALA A 102 -3.24 19.28 8.35
C ALA A 102 -3.33 17.90 9.01
N VAL A 103 -4.40 17.15 8.75
CA VAL A 103 -4.69 15.87 9.39
C VAL A 103 -4.32 14.71 8.46
N SER A 104 -3.57 13.73 8.95
CA SER A 104 -3.13 12.57 8.15
C SER A 104 -4.28 11.57 7.95
N LEU A 105 -5.17 11.83 6.99
CA LEU A 105 -6.30 10.95 6.69
C LEU A 105 -5.97 9.87 5.68
N GLY A 106 -4.86 10.01 4.94
CA GLY A 106 -4.48 9.05 3.92
C GLY A 106 -5.12 9.31 2.56
N LEU A 107 -4.86 8.40 1.61
CA LEU A 107 -5.45 8.43 0.27
C LEU A 107 -6.74 7.63 0.26
N TRP A 108 -7.84 8.21 -0.21
CA TRP A 108 -8.96 7.40 -0.67
C TRP A 108 -8.58 6.73 -2.01
N PRO A 109 -8.91 5.43 -2.25
CA PRO A 109 -9.67 4.49 -1.44
C PRO A 109 -8.81 3.59 -0.52
N TRP A 110 -7.58 3.99 -0.21
CA TRP A 110 -6.62 3.25 0.61
C TRP A 110 -6.64 3.61 2.10
N MET A 111 -7.69 4.24 2.63
CA MET A 111 -7.70 4.64 4.05
C MET A 111 -8.02 3.51 5.02
N VAL A 112 -8.98 2.65 4.63
CA VAL A 112 -9.55 1.62 5.50
C VAL A 112 -9.40 0.27 4.81
N PRO A 113 -8.61 -0.66 5.38
CA PRO A 113 -8.45 -2.02 4.88
C PRO A 113 -9.78 -2.76 4.67
N VAL A 114 -9.89 -3.53 3.59
CA VAL A 114 -11.10 -4.30 3.28
C VAL A 114 -11.23 -5.61 4.05
N ASN A 115 -10.16 -6.09 4.69
CA ASN A 115 -10.14 -7.23 5.62
C ASN A 115 -9.59 -6.80 6.99
N ASP A 116 -9.69 -7.69 7.97
CA ASP A 116 -9.17 -7.48 9.32
C ASP A 116 -7.70 -7.90 9.41
N GLN A 117 -6.96 -7.31 10.35
CA GLN A 117 -5.59 -7.74 10.64
C GLN A 117 -5.60 -9.20 11.11
N PRO A 118 -4.77 -10.09 10.54
CA PRO A 118 -4.69 -11.48 10.98
C PRO A 118 -4.33 -11.61 12.48
N GLN A 119 -5.03 -12.48 13.19
CA GLN A 119 -4.83 -12.66 14.64
C GLN A 119 -3.42 -13.18 14.94
N GLY A 120 -2.84 -12.72 16.05
CA GLY A 120 -1.51 -13.13 16.48
C GLY A 120 -0.35 -12.56 15.65
N THR A 121 -0.62 -11.56 14.81
CA THR A 121 0.41 -10.89 14.00
C THR A 121 0.76 -9.51 14.55
N ALA A 122 2.02 -9.11 14.42
CA ALA A 122 2.48 -7.74 14.58
C ALA A 122 2.36 -7.02 13.23
N LEU A 123 1.73 -5.84 13.24
CA LEU A 123 1.52 -5.05 12.03
C LEU A 123 2.77 -4.21 11.75
N LEU A 124 3.34 -4.35 10.56
CA LEU A 124 4.46 -3.53 10.12
C LEU A 124 4.08 -2.05 10.02
N ALA A 125 5.01 -1.19 10.41
CA ALA A 125 4.95 0.22 10.06
C ALA A 125 5.22 0.41 8.57
N GLY A 126 4.41 1.27 7.94
CA GLY A 126 4.63 1.67 6.55
C GLY A 126 5.79 2.64 6.42
N GLY A 127 6.47 2.62 5.28
CA GLY A 127 7.65 3.46 5.05
C GLY A 127 8.36 3.19 3.73
N ARG A 128 8.17 2.01 3.14
CA ARG A 128 8.74 1.64 1.86
C ARG A 128 7.83 0.66 1.14
N GLY A 129 7.42 1.03 -0.08
CA GLY A 129 6.69 0.14 -0.97
C GLY A 129 7.59 -0.90 -1.63
N VAL A 130 7.12 -2.14 -1.62
CA VAL A 130 7.75 -3.27 -2.32
C VAL A 130 6.69 -3.96 -3.16
N LEU A 131 6.96 -4.12 -4.45
CA LEU A 131 6.05 -4.81 -5.36
C LEU A 131 6.01 -6.31 -5.04
N ILE A 132 4.81 -6.87 -5.10
CA ILE A 132 4.60 -8.32 -5.02
C ILE A 132 4.70 -8.88 -6.44
N ASP A 133 5.53 -9.90 -6.65
CA ASP A 133 5.57 -10.64 -7.92
C ASP A 133 4.35 -11.58 -8.03
N VAL A 134 3.25 -11.00 -8.49
CA VAL A 134 1.97 -11.70 -8.67
C VAL A 134 2.03 -12.84 -9.69
N ALA A 135 3.03 -12.86 -10.57
CA ALA A 135 3.18 -13.92 -11.57
C ALA A 135 3.68 -15.24 -10.94
N ALA A 136 4.32 -15.16 -9.77
CA ALA A 136 4.77 -16.31 -8.99
C ALA A 136 3.76 -16.69 -7.88
N GLY A 137 2.61 -16.03 -7.80
CA GLY A 137 1.53 -16.33 -6.86
C GLY A 137 0.35 -17.08 -7.50
N ASP A 138 -0.70 -17.24 -6.70
CA ASP A 138 -1.92 -17.97 -7.05
C ASP A 138 -3.00 -17.09 -7.69
N LEU A 139 -2.80 -15.77 -7.70
CA LEU A 139 -3.78 -14.81 -8.24
C LEU A 139 -3.89 -14.92 -9.77
N SER A 140 -5.08 -15.26 -10.25
CA SER A 140 -5.37 -15.15 -11.68
C SER A 140 -5.46 -13.69 -12.13
N SER A 141 -5.09 -13.39 -13.38
CA SER A 141 -5.22 -12.03 -13.94
C SER A 141 -6.64 -11.45 -13.82
N PRO A 142 -7.74 -12.22 -14.03
CA PRO A 142 -9.09 -11.70 -13.81
C PRO A 142 -9.45 -11.43 -12.35
N GLN A 143 -8.85 -12.12 -11.38
CA GLN A 143 -9.02 -11.79 -9.96
C GLN A 143 -8.29 -10.49 -9.62
N LEU A 144 -7.03 -10.40 -10.05
CA LEU A 144 -6.17 -9.23 -9.88
C LEU A 144 -6.82 -7.94 -10.43
N GLN A 145 -7.43 -8.01 -11.61
CA GLN A 145 -8.17 -6.86 -12.17
C GLN A 145 -9.42 -6.50 -11.37
N ARG A 146 -10.13 -7.50 -10.82
CA ARG A 146 -11.35 -7.28 -10.01
C ARG A 146 -11.06 -6.79 -8.59
N MET A 147 -9.85 -6.94 -8.08
CA MET A 147 -9.47 -6.36 -6.78
C MET A 147 -9.58 -4.83 -6.79
N GLY A 148 -9.43 -4.20 -7.97
CA GLY A 148 -9.55 -2.75 -8.11
C GLY A 148 -8.50 -1.99 -7.30
N THR A 149 -8.86 -0.79 -6.84
CA THR A 149 -8.02 0.03 -5.98
C THR A 149 -8.50 -0.10 -4.54
N GLN A 150 -7.71 -0.75 -3.67
CA GLN A 150 -8.07 -0.96 -2.27
C GLN A 150 -6.82 -1.20 -1.41
N GLN A 151 -6.97 -1.01 -0.10
CA GLN A 151 -6.02 -1.44 0.92
C GLN A 151 -6.53 -2.72 1.58
N PHE A 152 -5.63 -3.62 1.97
CA PHE A 152 -5.92 -4.82 2.73
C PHE A 152 -4.70 -5.24 3.55
N PHE A 153 -4.88 -6.14 4.50
CA PHE A 153 -3.80 -6.77 5.25
C PHE A 153 -3.38 -8.07 4.60
N VAL A 154 -2.06 -8.31 4.62
CA VAL A 154 -1.43 -9.55 4.20
C VAL A 154 -0.59 -10.09 5.34
N THR A 155 -0.37 -11.40 5.37
CA THR A 155 0.65 -12.02 6.21
C THR A 155 1.96 -12.09 5.42
N LEU A 156 3.09 -11.93 6.10
CA LEU A 156 4.42 -12.09 5.52
C LEU A 156 5.12 -13.28 6.15
N GLU A 157 5.60 -14.19 5.31
CA GLU A 157 6.33 -15.39 5.72
C GLU A 157 7.74 -15.39 5.15
N ASP A 158 8.71 -15.89 5.92
CA ASP A 158 10.06 -16.16 5.44
C ASP A 158 10.11 -17.56 4.84
N LEU A 159 10.22 -17.62 3.51
CA LEU A 159 10.46 -18.85 2.78
C LEU A 159 11.89 -18.88 2.26
N SER A 160 12.77 -19.52 3.02
CA SER A 160 14.20 -19.72 2.67
C SER A 160 14.95 -18.41 2.35
N GLY A 161 14.67 -17.34 3.12
CA GLY A 161 15.27 -16.01 2.97
C GLY A 161 14.53 -15.09 2.01
N THR A 162 13.43 -15.54 1.39
CA THR A 162 12.54 -14.73 0.56
C THR A 162 11.27 -14.41 1.34
N ALA A 163 10.90 -13.13 1.40
CA ALA A 163 9.62 -12.74 1.98
C ALA A 163 8.49 -13.05 0.99
N VAL A 164 7.48 -13.79 1.42
CA VAL A 164 6.29 -14.14 0.63
C VAL A 164 5.05 -13.55 1.28
N ALA A 165 4.22 -12.86 0.48
CA ALA A 165 2.96 -12.31 0.93
C ALA A 165 1.81 -13.28 0.70
N THR A 166 0.97 -13.47 1.72
CA THR A 166 -0.24 -14.28 1.65
C THR A 166 -1.45 -13.48 2.15
N CYS A 167 -2.63 -13.78 1.60
CA CYS A 167 -3.91 -13.26 2.10
C CYS A 167 -4.87 -14.43 2.22
N ASP A 168 -5.37 -14.68 3.43
CA ASP A 168 -6.09 -15.90 3.77
C ASP A 168 -5.25 -17.14 3.38
N ASP A 169 -5.81 -18.07 2.61
CA ASP A 169 -5.12 -19.27 2.13
C ASP A 169 -4.41 -19.09 0.77
N MET A 170 -4.32 -17.85 0.27
CA MET A 170 -3.80 -17.56 -1.08
C MET A 170 -2.41 -16.95 -1.04
N VAL A 171 -1.47 -17.52 -1.81
CA VAL A 171 -0.15 -16.92 -2.02
C VAL A 171 -0.28 -15.80 -3.05
N LEU A 172 0.05 -14.57 -2.65
CA LEU A 172 0.03 -13.43 -3.57
C LEU A 172 1.31 -13.37 -4.40
N GLY A 173 2.43 -13.80 -3.81
CA GLY A 173 3.74 -13.85 -4.47
C GLY A 173 4.88 -13.38 -3.56
N PRO A 174 6.13 -13.50 -4.02
CA PRO A 174 7.30 -13.01 -3.30
C PRO A 174 7.41 -11.48 -3.36
N CYS A 175 7.88 -10.89 -2.26
CA CYS A 175 8.21 -9.46 -2.13
C CYS A 175 9.71 -9.21 -2.37
N GLY A 176 10.55 -10.25 -2.32
CA GLY A 176 11.99 -10.18 -2.54
C GLY A 176 12.81 -10.78 -1.40
N ASP A 177 14.14 -10.76 -1.58
CA ASP A 177 15.08 -11.34 -0.61
C ASP A 177 15.13 -10.49 0.67
N ILE A 178 14.89 -11.11 1.83
CA ILE A 178 14.89 -10.46 3.15
C ILE A 178 16.24 -9.79 3.43
N ALA A 179 17.34 -10.41 3.00
CA ALA A 179 18.68 -9.85 3.15
C ALA A 179 18.86 -8.49 2.44
N SER A 180 18.07 -8.21 1.40
CA SER A 180 18.08 -6.95 0.66
C SER A 180 17.13 -5.88 1.22
N LEU A 181 16.36 -6.22 2.25
CA LEU A 181 15.31 -5.38 2.85
C LEU A 181 15.57 -5.22 4.36
N PRO A 182 16.46 -4.31 4.78
CA PRO A 182 16.89 -4.18 6.18
C PRO A 182 15.74 -3.97 7.18
N GLY A 183 14.76 -3.12 6.85
CA GLY A 183 13.59 -2.88 7.71
C GLY A 183 12.73 -4.14 7.89
N LEU A 184 12.52 -4.90 6.81
CA LEU A 184 11.78 -6.16 6.86
C LEU A 184 12.55 -7.25 7.61
N ARG A 185 13.87 -7.34 7.42
CA ARG A 185 14.73 -8.27 8.15
C ARG A 185 14.66 -8.01 9.67
N ALA A 186 14.78 -6.75 10.08
CA ALA A 186 14.67 -6.37 11.48
C ALA A 186 13.28 -6.73 12.05
N ALA A 187 12.22 -6.59 11.26
CA ALA A 187 10.88 -7.01 11.64
C ALA A 187 10.75 -8.53 11.85
N PHE A 188 11.31 -9.34 10.95
CA PHE A 188 11.33 -10.81 11.11
C PHE A 188 12.12 -11.23 12.35
N GLU A 189 13.26 -10.61 12.60
CA GLU A 189 14.07 -10.86 13.81
C GLU A 189 13.26 -10.52 15.09
N ALA A 190 12.61 -9.35 15.12
CA ALA A 190 11.82 -8.91 16.27
C ALA A 190 10.56 -9.77 16.50
N ALA A 191 9.83 -10.11 15.44
CA ALA A 191 8.63 -10.95 15.53
C ALA A 191 8.95 -12.39 15.95
N SER A 192 10.08 -12.93 15.49
CA SER A 192 10.59 -14.24 15.93
C SER A 192 10.89 -14.24 17.43
N ALA A 193 11.44 -13.15 17.96
CA ALA A 193 11.72 -13.03 19.39
C ALA A 193 10.45 -12.96 20.26
N SER A 194 9.36 -12.39 19.73
CA SER A 194 8.07 -12.31 20.42
C SER A 194 7.13 -13.49 20.16
N GLY A 195 7.45 -14.36 19.20
CA GLY A 195 6.59 -15.45 18.75
C GLY A 195 5.34 -14.98 17.99
N ALA A 196 5.35 -13.75 17.46
CA ALA A 196 4.25 -13.19 16.68
C ALA A 196 4.47 -13.47 15.18
N GLY A 197 3.40 -13.64 14.42
CA GLY A 197 3.47 -13.58 12.96
C GLY A 197 3.68 -12.13 12.48
N LEU A 198 4.00 -11.95 11.20
CA LEU A 198 4.05 -10.62 10.60
C LEU A 198 2.83 -10.37 9.72
N SER A 199 2.23 -9.21 9.85
CA SER A 199 1.28 -8.68 8.89
C SER A 199 1.67 -7.30 8.41
N ALA A 200 1.25 -6.94 7.21
CA ALA A 200 1.56 -5.65 6.61
C ALA A 200 0.34 -5.10 5.88
N ARG A 201 0.33 -3.78 5.68
CA ARG A 201 -0.63 -3.12 4.78
C ARG A 201 -0.17 -3.38 3.35
N ALA A 202 -1.07 -3.90 2.53
CA ALA A 202 -0.90 -4.06 1.10
C ALA A 202 -1.93 -3.23 0.36
N TYR A 203 -1.55 -2.85 -0.87
CA TYR A 203 -2.33 -1.99 -1.72
C TYR A 203 -2.38 -2.58 -3.11
N THR A 204 -3.56 -2.53 -3.71
CA THR A 204 -3.75 -2.81 -5.13
C THR A 204 -4.19 -1.56 -5.85
N SER A 205 -3.75 -1.43 -7.09
CA SER A 205 -4.33 -0.56 -8.12
C SER A 205 -3.86 -1.03 -9.49
N HIS A 206 -4.72 -0.94 -10.50
CA HIS A 206 -4.39 -1.24 -11.90
C HIS A 206 -3.77 -2.64 -12.12
N GLY A 207 -4.18 -3.62 -11.31
CA GLY A 207 -3.65 -4.98 -11.38
C GLY A 207 -2.19 -5.11 -10.92
N MET A 208 -1.72 -4.18 -10.10
CA MET A 208 -0.44 -4.29 -9.40
C MET A 208 -0.69 -4.40 -7.90
N LEU A 209 0.17 -5.15 -7.22
CA LEU A 209 0.18 -5.26 -5.75
C LEU A 209 1.49 -4.75 -5.21
N ALA A 210 1.41 -4.02 -4.09
CA ALA A 210 2.57 -3.66 -3.30
C ALA A 210 2.26 -3.87 -1.81
N VAL A 211 3.27 -4.32 -1.07
CA VAL A 211 3.28 -4.32 0.39
C VAL A 211 4.06 -3.11 0.88
N ASP A 212 3.58 -2.49 1.95
CA ASP A 212 4.30 -1.43 2.63
C ASP A 212 5.02 -2.02 3.85
N ILE A 213 6.34 -1.89 3.82
CA ILE A 213 7.25 -2.41 4.84
C ILE A 213 7.96 -1.24 5.55
N PRO A 214 8.61 -1.48 6.70
CA PRO A 214 9.35 -0.44 7.38
C PRO A 214 10.44 0.16 6.49
N ALA A 215 10.67 1.45 6.63
CA ALA A 215 11.77 2.12 5.96
C ALA A 215 13.11 1.49 6.35
N ASP A 216 14.10 1.54 5.46
CA ASP A 216 15.44 0.96 5.72
C ASP A 216 16.14 1.62 6.92
N THR A 217 15.74 2.85 7.27
CA THR A 217 16.24 3.64 8.39
C THR A 217 15.37 3.56 9.64
N ALA A 218 14.29 2.76 9.63
CA ALA A 218 13.39 2.64 10.77
C ALA A 218 14.14 2.12 12.01
N THR A 219 13.96 2.81 13.13
CA THR A 219 14.47 2.34 14.43
C THR A 219 13.64 1.17 14.94
N THR A 220 14.14 0.43 15.92
CA THR A 220 13.43 -0.74 16.51
C THR A 220 12.03 -0.39 17.01
N GLU A 221 11.81 0.82 17.51
CA GLU A 221 10.51 1.28 18.01
C GLU A 221 9.53 1.64 16.88
N GLU A 222 10.04 1.92 15.69
CA GLU A 222 9.27 2.33 14.50
C GLU A 222 9.00 1.16 13.54
N ILE A 223 9.43 -0.06 13.86
CA ILE A 223 9.22 -1.24 12.99
C ILE A 223 7.75 -1.64 12.93
N PHE A 224 7.01 -1.45 14.02
CA PHE A 224 5.64 -1.91 14.15
C PHE A 224 4.66 -0.75 14.36
N SER A 225 3.52 -0.85 13.70
CA SER A 225 2.35 -0.02 13.97
C SER A 225 1.51 -0.60 15.11
N PRO A 226 0.68 0.24 15.77
CA PRO A 226 -0.39 -0.24 16.63
C PRO A 226 -1.30 -1.21 15.89
N ALA A 227 -1.76 -2.26 16.58
CA ALA A 227 -2.69 -3.23 16.02
C ALA A 227 -4.03 -2.57 15.65
N VAL A 228 -4.59 -2.99 14.52
CA VAL A 228 -5.85 -2.47 13.99
C VAL A 228 -6.99 -3.39 14.42
N PRO A 229 -7.97 -2.91 15.22
CA PRO A 229 -9.07 -3.75 15.65
C PRO A 229 -10.03 -4.07 14.49
N PRO A 230 -10.69 -5.24 14.51
CA PRO A 230 -11.62 -5.64 13.47
C PRO A 230 -12.85 -4.73 13.43
N LEU A 231 -13.38 -4.52 12.22
CA LEU A 231 -14.57 -3.67 12.02
C LEU A 231 -15.86 -4.49 12.05
N ARG A 232 -16.89 -3.94 12.70
CA ARG A 232 -18.21 -4.60 12.78
C ARG A 232 -18.95 -4.58 11.45
N VAL A 233 -18.79 -3.49 10.69
CA VAL A 233 -19.38 -3.36 9.36
C VAL A 233 -18.42 -3.99 8.35
N PRO A 234 -18.85 -5.02 7.60
CA PRO A 234 -18.00 -5.65 6.60
C PRO A 234 -17.66 -4.68 5.48
N ALA A 235 -16.56 -4.95 4.77
CA ALA A 235 -16.24 -4.20 3.56
C ALA A 235 -17.28 -4.47 2.45
N PRO A 236 -17.48 -3.54 1.51
CA PRO A 236 -18.38 -3.75 0.37
C PRO A 236 -17.95 -4.92 -0.52
N GLN A 237 -16.66 -5.24 -0.55
CA GLN A 237 -16.07 -6.30 -1.35
C GLN A 237 -14.98 -7.04 -0.55
N PRO A 238 -14.76 -8.34 -0.79
CA PRO A 238 -13.68 -9.08 -0.16
C PRO A 238 -12.31 -8.62 -0.68
N ALA A 239 -11.25 -8.84 0.11
CA ALA A 239 -9.87 -8.56 -0.29
C ALA A 239 -9.51 -9.29 -1.60
N ILE A 240 -9.78 -10.60 -1.65
CA ILE A 240 -9.57 -11.42 -2.84
C ILE A 240 -10.93 -11.78 -3.45
N PRO A 241 -11.23 -11.33 -4.68
CA PRO A 241 -12.43 -11.75 -5.39
C PRO A 241 -12.43 -13.26 -5.62
N ALA A 242 -13.60 -13.88 -5.43
CA ALA A 242 -13.80 -15.29 -5.76
C ALA A 242 -13.40 -15.55 -7.21
N ALA A 243 -12.67 -16.65 -7.46
CA ALA A 243 -12.33 -17.07 -8.80
C ALA A 243 -13.61 -17.14 -9.65
N ALA A 244 -13.54 -16.66 -10.89
CA ALA A 244 -14.66 -16.86 -11.80
C ALA A 244 -14.91 -18.37 -11.88
N PRO A 245 -16.18 -18.83 -11.84
CA PRO A 245 -16.45 -20.23 -12.05
C PRO A 245 -15.77 -20.61 -13.36
N ALA A 246 -14.91 -21.63 -13.32
CA ALA A 246 -14.37 -22.21 -14.53
C ALA A 246 -15.59 -22.41 -15.43
N SER A 247 -15.59 -21.80 -16.62
CA SER A 247 -16.61 -22.10 -17.61
C SER A 247 -16.61 -23.61 -17.68
N MET A 248 -17.72 -24.23 -17.27
CA MET A 248 -17.85 -25.69 -17.26
C MET A 248 -17.20 -26.17 -18.55
N PRO A 249 -16.19 -27.08 -18.51
CA PRO A 249 -15.68 -27.61 -19.74
C PRO A 249 -16.91 -28.01 -20.54
N THR A 250 -17.02 -27.48 -21.76
CA THR A 250 -18.06 -27.87 -22.71
C THR A 250 -18.20 -29.37 -22.53
N PRO A 251 -19.37 -29.89 -22.10
CA PRO A 251 -19.49 -31.28 -21.72
C PRO A 251 -18.81 -32.07 -22.82
N PRO A 252 -17.83 -32.94 -22.49
CA PRO A 252 -16.98 -33.54 -23.49
C PRO A 252 -17.89 -34.03 -24.59
N GLU A 253 -17.72 -33.49 -25.80
CA GLU A 253 -18.47 -33.94 -26.96
C GLU A 253 -18.35 -35.45 -26.90
N VAL A 254 -19.50 -36.11 -26.66
CA VAL A 254 -19.52 -37.54 -26.43
C VAL A 254 -18.87 -38.12 -27.66
N TRP A 255 -17.65 -38.66 -27.51
CA TRP A 255 -16.98 -39.41 -28.55
C TRP A 255 -17.74 -40.74 -28.67
N ASP A 256 -18.99 -40.67 -29.12
CA ASP A 256 -19.76 -41.81 -29.57
C ASP A 256 -19.29 -42.14 -30.99
N HIS A 257 -18.03 -42.52 -31.09
CA HIS A 257 -17.58 -43.40 -32.15
C HIS A 257 -17.69 -44.83 -31.62
N THR A 258 -18.92 -45.35 -31.63
CA THR A 258 -19.11 -46.79 -31.69
C THR A 258 -18.58 -47.27 -33.04
N VAL A 259 -17.30 -47.66 -33.08
CA VAL A 259 -16.79 -48.43 -34.21
C VAL A 259 -17.54 -49.76 -34.20
N SER A 260 -18.40 -49.98 -35.19
CA SER A 260 -19.09 -51.27 -35.35
C SER A 260 -18.06 -52.40 -35.34
N GLY A 261 -18.28 -53.38 -34.46
CA GLY A 261 -17.36 -54.50 -34.19
C GLY A 261 -17.05 -55.41 -35.38
N GLU A 262 -17.57 -55.12 -36.57
CA GLU A 262 -17.25 -55.83 -37.81
C GLU A 262 -15.97 -55.30 -38.51
N THR A 263 -15.43 -54.15 -38.10
CA THR A 263 -14.18 -53.61 -38.71
C THR A 263 -12.91 -54.05 -37.95
N ILE A 264 -13.04 -54.67 -36.78
CA ILE A 264 -11.89 -55.18 -35.99
C ILE A 264 -11.64 -56.66 -36.29
N VAL A 265 -11.54 -57.01 -37.57
CA VAL A 265 -10.86 -58.25 -37.98
C VAL A 265 -10.01 -57.95 -39.20
N THR A 266 -8.89 -57.28 -38.96
CA THR A 266 -7.76 -57.34 -39.87
C THR A 266 -6.58 -57.98 -39.13
N ALA A 267 -5.97 -58.94 -39.81
CA ALA A 267 -5.06 -59.94 -39.26
C ALA A 267 -3.98 -59.38 -38.33
N LEU A 268 -3.72 -60.11 -37.24
CA LEU A 268 -2.59 -59.89 -36.33
C LEU A 268 -1.27 -59.79 -37.12
N PRO A 269 -0.48 -58.71 -36.96
CA PRO A 269 0.82 -58.62 -37.60
C PRO A 269 1.76 -59.66 -36.98
N THR A 270 2.10 -60.69 -37.76
CA THR A 270 3.15 -61.66 -37.42
C THR A 270 4.51 -61.06 -37.77
N GLY A 271 5.13 -60.40 -36.79
CA GLY A 271 6.48 -59.86 -36.95
C GLY A 271 7.21 -59.78 -35.62
N SER A 272 8.36 -60.45 -35.52
CA SER A 272 9.24 -60.45 -34.36
C SER A 272 9.98 -59.12 -34.25
N ARG A 273 9.36 -58.10 -33.64
CA ARG A 273 10.07 -56.88 -33.24
C ARG A 273 10.68 -57.06 -31.85
N ARG A 274 12.01 -56.99 -31.79
CA ARG A 274 12.82 -57.02 -30.56
C ARG A 274 12.80 -55.63 -29.92
N PRO A 275 12.57 -55.48 -28.60
CA PRO A 275 12.63 -54.19 -27.95
C PRO A 275 14.07 -53.64 -27.98
N GLN A 276 14.25 -52.42 -28.49
CA GLN A 276 15.49 -51.67 -28.30
C GLN A 276 15.43 -50.93 -26.96
N GLY A 277 16.43 -51.19 -26.11
CA GLY A 277 16.64 -50.46 -24.85
C GLY A 277 17.21 -49.04 -25.08
N PRO A 278 17.24 -48.21 -24.05
CA PRO A 278 17.64 -46.81 -24.15
C PRO A 278 19.10 -46.67 -24.57
N HIS A 279 19.35 -45.93 -25.66
CA HIS A 279 20.69 -45.56 -26.08
C HIS A 279 21.18 -44.37 -25.24
N ALA A 280 22.31 -44.56 -24.54
CA ALA A 280 23.03 -43.47 -23.90
C ALA A 280 23.61 -42.53 -24.96
N GLN A 281 23.24 -41.25 -24.87
CA GLN A 281 23.75 -40.19 -25.73
C GLN A 281 25.09 -39.67 -25.20
N PRO A 282 26.17 -39.65 -26.00
CA PRO A 282 27.46 -39.10 -25.57
C PRO A 282 27.40 -37.59 -25.34
N ALA A 283 28.03 -37.14 -24.26
CA ALA A 283 28.20 -35.72 -23.91
C ALA A 283 29.02 -34.98 -24.97
N ALA A 284 28.52 -33.81 -25.38
CA ALA A 284 29.26 -32.87 -26.22
C ALA A 284 30.15 -31.95 -25.37
N PRO A 285 31.34 -31.57 -25.86
CA PRO A 285 32.37 -30.87 -25.08
C PRO A 285 32.11 -29.37 -24.91
N ALA A 286 32.60 -28.85 -23.78
CA ALA A 286 32.62 -27.43 -23.43
C ALA A 286 33.64 -26.63 -24.26
N ALA A 287 33.30 -25.36 -24.54
CA ALA A 287 34.20 -24.31 -24.99
C ALA A 287 33.61 -22.93 -24.61
N PRO A 288 34.38 -21.83 -24.60
CA PRO A 288 35.16 -21.40 -23.44
C PRO A 288 34.72 -20.03 -22.88
N SER A 289 35.25 -19.77 -21.69
CA SER A 289 35.19 -18.54 -20.91
C SER A 289 35.52 -17.27 -21.70
N GLN A 290 34.74 -16.20 -21.48
CA GLN A 290 35.16 -14.83 -21.76
C GLN A 290 35.26 -14.06 -20.45
N THR A 291 36.46 -13.58 -20.17
CA THR A 291 36.81 -12.60 -19.14
C THR A 291 36.97 -11.25 -19.83
N ALA A 292 36.32 -10.20 -19.32
CA ALA A 292 36.75 -8.81 -19.47
C ALA A 292 36.13 -7.93 -18.36
N SER A 293 36.91 -7.81 -17.28
CA SER A 293 37.31 -6.64 -16.48
C SER A 293 36.43 -5.38 -16.33
N PRO A 294 36.61 -4.64 -15.21
CA PRO A 294 35.59 -3.86 -14.53
C PRO A 294 35.54 -2.40 -14.98
N GLN A 295 34.35 -1.80 -14.99
CA GLN A 295 34.19 -0.36 -15.13
C GLN A 295 33.77 0.25 -13.80
N GLN A 296 34.73 0.90 -13.15
CA GLN A 296 34.53 1.85 -12.07
C GLN A 296 33.69 3.02 -12.61
N THR A 297 32.60 3.36 -11.92
CA THR A 297 32.06 4.72 -11.90
C THR A 297 31.76 5.10 -10.46
N ALA A 298 32.43 6.17 -10.06
CA ALA A 298 32.34 6.80 -8.76
C ALA A 298 31.07 7.66 -8.64
N HIS A 299 30.58 7.75 -7.40
CA HIS A 299 29.77 8.80 -6.78
C HIS A 299 28.52 9.31 -7.50
N SER A 300 27.35 9.06 -6.91
CA SER A 300 26.52 10.12 -6.30
C SER A 300 25.35 9.49 -5.53
N ALA A 301 25.27 9.77 -4.24
CA ALA A 301 24.12 9.43 -3.41
C ALA A 301 22.90 10.15 -3.98
N THR A 302 21.98 9.37 -4.54
CA THR A 302 20.69 9.86 -5.03
C THR A 302 19.68 9.58 -3.93
N PRO A 303 18.87 10.57 -3.48
CA PRO A 303 17.83 10.32 -2.49
C PRO A 303 16.79 9.33 -3.05
N PRO A 304 16.09 8.56 -2.19
CA PRO A 304 15.23 7.47 -2.63
C PRO A 304 14.06 8.01 -3.46
N LYS A 305 14.09 7.75 -4.77
CA LYS A 305 12.92 7.87 -5.64
C LYS A 305 12.14 6.57 -5.53
N ALA A 306 10.84 6.65 -5.26
CA ALA A 306 9.91 5.54 -5.49
C ALA A 306 10.18 4.95 -6.88
N SER A 307 10.19 3.63 -7.01
CA SER A 307 10.36 3.00 -8.31
C SER A 307 9.27 3.52 -9.27
N ALA A 308 9.60 3.71 -10.56
CA ALA A 308 8.64 4.29 -11.53
C ALA A 308 7.29 3.56 -11.55
N LYS A 309 7.28 2.25 -11.27
CA LYS A 309 6.07 1.42 -11.15
C LYS A 309 5.27 1.68 -9.87
N LEU A 310 5.93 1.99 -8.75
CA LEU A 310 5.24 2.41 -7.52
C LEU A 310 4.63 3.80 -7.68
N ALA A 311 5.34 4.70 -8.36
CA ALA A 311 4.79 6.00 -8.71
C ALA A 311 3.55 5.86 -9.62
N GLU A 312 3.59 4.94 -10.58
CA GLU A 312 2.43 4.59 -11.43
C GLU A 312 1.25 4.10 -10.58
N LEU A 313 1.47 3.16 -9.66
CA LEU A 313 0.46 2.65 -8.72
C LEU A 313 -0.25 3.79 -7.97
N VAL A 314 0.52 4.70 -7.35
CA VAL A 314 -0.05 5.83 -6.58
C VAL A 314 -0.72 6.84 -7.50
N SER A 315 -0.15 7.15 -8.67
CA SER A 315 -0.73 8.11 -9.63
C SER A 315 -2.03 7.65 -10.27
N SER A 316 -2.31 6.35 -10.21
CA SER A 316 -3.46 5.73 -10.86
C SER A 316 -4.73 5.74 -10.00
N VAL A 317 -4.65 6.26 -8.78
CA VAL A 317 -5.81 6.41 -7.88
C VAL A 317 -6.79 7.47 -8.44
N PRO A 318 -8.09 7.13 -8.63
CA PRO A 318 -9.03 8.03 -9.29
C PRO A 318 -9.48 9.21 -8.41
N GLY A 319 -9.40 10.42 -8.96
CA GLY A 319 -9.93 11.67 -8.41
C GLY A 319 -9.13 12.87 -8.93
N GLU A 320 -9.78 13.90 -9.49
CA GLU A 320 -9.20 15.26 -9.57
C GLU A 320 -9.17 15.85 -8.16
N GLN A 321 -8.48 15.18 -7.25
CA GLN A 321 -8.30 15.67 -5.91
C GLN A 321 -7.12 16.62 -5.96
N SER A 322 -7.37 17.86 -5.52
CA SER A 322 -6.39 18.91 -5.30
C SER A 322 -5.48 18.53 -4.13
N PHE A 323 -4.82 17.38 -4.22
CA PHE A 323 -3.89 16.91 -3.22
C PHE A 323 -2.51 17.46 -3.53
N SER A 324 -1.92 18.14 -2.55
CA SER A 324 -0.50 18.44 -2.63
C SER A 324 0.26 17.14 -2.47
N TRP A 325 0.64 16.54 -3.60
CA TRP A 325 1.71 15.55 -3.68
C TRP A 325 2.95 16.16 -3.03
N ARG A 326 3.28 15.77 -1.79
CA ARG A 326 4.57 16.12 -1.22
C ARG A 326 5.17 14.90 -0.56
N VAL A 327 6.31 14.50 -1.10
CA VAL A 327 7.35 13.86 -0.30
C VAL A 327 7.72 14.87 0.77
N LEU A 328 7.33 14.61 2.01
CA LEU A 328 7.83 15.37 3.14
C LEU A 328 9.34 15.10 3.24
N PRO A 329 10.20 16.12 3.29
CA PRO A 329 11.63 15.87 3.34
C PRO A 329 11.97 15.20 4.66
N VAL A 330 12.56 14.00 4.58
CA VAL A 330 13.15 13.31 5.71
C VAL A 330 14.19 14.25 6.33
N ALA A 331 14.13 14.43 7.65
CA ALA A 331 15.14 15.16 8.39
C ALA A 331 16.51 14.53 8.09
N GLU A 332 17.44 15.28 7.52
CA GLU A 332 18.73 14.73 7.09
C GLU A 332 19.60 14.26 8.27
N GLU A 333 19.30 14.67 9.51
CA GLU A 333 19.81 14.08 10.75
C GLU A 333 18.98 14.60 11.94
N PRO A 334 19.00 13.92 13.12
CA PRO A 334 18.17 14.26 14.26
C PRO A 334 18.68 15.55 14.92
N GLY A 335 18.20 16.68 14.43
CA GLY A 335 18.41 17.98 15.05
C GLY A 335 18.79 19.08 14.06
N ARG A 336 17.98 20.15 14.12
CA ARG A 336 18.24 21.52 13.65
C ARG A 336 18.05 21.83 12.16
N TYR A 337 16.92 22.48 11.91
CA TYR A 337 16.78 23.74 11.14
C TYR A 337 17.55 23.88 9.82
N SER A 338 16.83 23.82 8.69
CA SER A 338 16.88 24.81 7.60
C SER A 338 16.24 24.28 6.31
N SER A 339 15.01 24.71 6.02
CA SER A 339 14.55 25.22 4.70
C SER A 339 13.01 25.26 4.56
N GLU A 340 12.25 25.21 5.64
CA GLU A 340 10.78 25.39 5.65
C GLU A 340 10.31 26.65 4.90
N SER A 341 11.03 27.76 5.05
CA SER A 341 10.72 29.03 4.37
C SER A 341 11.12 29.08 2.88
N ALA A 342 11.91 28.13 2.37
CA ALA A 342 12.15 27.94 0.93
C ALA A 342 11.04 27.07 0.29
N ARG A 343 10.49 26.14 1.07
CA ARG A 343 9.45 25.17 0.65
C ARG A 343 8.06 25.80 0.49
N VAL A 344 7.82 26.93 1.16
CA VAL A 344 6.59 27.74 1.06
C VAL A 344 6.68 28.78 -0.06
N ARG A 345 7.86 29.37 -0.33
CA ARG A 345 8.06 30.30 -1.46
C ARG A 345 7.74 29.66 -2.82
N ALA A 346 8.02 28.38 -2.99
CA ALA A 346 7.62 27.63 -4.20
C ALA A 346 6.09 27.44 -4.32
N ARG A 347 5.34 27.39 -3.20
CA ARG A 347 3.86 27.30 -3.18
C ARG A 347 3.21 28.57 -3.72
N ARG A 348 3.77 29.75 -3.38
CA ARG A 348 3.23 31.04 -3.83
C ARG A 348 3.33 31.23 -5.35
N VAL A 349 4.45 30.82 -5.94
CA VAL A 349 4.65 30.91 -7.41
C VAL A 349 3.65 30.03 -8.15
N ALA A 350 3.37 28.81 -7.64
CA ALA A 350 2.39 27.91 -8.26
C ALA A 350 0.94 28.42 -8.15
N ARG A 351 0.58 29.02 -7.00
CA ARG A 351 -0.76 29.60 -6.76
C ARG A 351 -1.01 30.87 -7.56
N GLU A 352 0.01 31.72 -7.74
CA GLU A 352 -0.11 32.92 -8.59
C GLU A 352 -0.27 32.55 -10.08
N THR A 353 0.31 31.44 -10.53
CA THR A 353 0.16 30.95 -11.91
C THR A 353 -1.18 30.26 -12.20
N SER A 354 -1.84 29.65 -11.21
CA SER A 354 -3.13 28.97 -11.42
C SER A 354 -4.33 29.92 -11.43
N HIS A 355 -4.24 31.10 -10.80
CA HIS A 355 -5.35 32.08 -10.73
C HIS A 355 -5.46 33.04 -11.93
N HIS A 356 -4.61 32.96 -12.96
CA HIS A 356 -4.57 33.94 -14.06
C HIS A 356 -5.34 33.57 -15.36
N ARG A 357 -6.29 32.62 -15.33
CA ARG A 357 -7.16 32.35 -16.50
C ARG A 357 -8.63 32.51 -16.18
N GLY A 358 -9.19 33.67 -16.52
CA GLY A 358 -10.65 33.83 -16.52
C GLY A 358 -11.23 35.25 -16.52
N GLY A 359 -10.57 36.25 -17.12
CA GLY A 359 -11.15 37.59 -17.29
C GLY A 359 -11.43 37.91 -18.76
N ASN A 360 -12.49 37.33 -19.34
CA ASN A 360 -12.89 37.67 -20.70
C ASN A 360 -13.72 38.96 -20.69
N HIS A 361 -13.13 40.04 -21.22
CA HIS A 361 -13.81 41.30 -21.50
C HIS A 361 -14.99 41.09 -22.46
N ARG A 362 -16.15 41.69 -22.15
CA ARG A 362 -17.06 42.19 -23.17
C ARG A 362 -17.36 43.65 -22.92
N LYS A 363 -17.03 44.45 -23.94
CA LYS A 363 -17.60 45.77 -24.21
C LYS A 363 -19.05 45.63 -24.66
#